data_AF-A0A0D3DND2-F1
#
_entry.id   AF-A0A0D3DND2-F1
#
_cell.length_a   1.000
_cell.length_b   1.000
_cell.length_c   1.000
_cell.angle_alpha   90.00
_cell.angle_beta   90.00
_cell.angle_gamma   90.00
#
_symmetry.space_group_name_H-M   'P 1'
#
loop_
_entity.id
_entity.type
_entity.pdbx_description
1 polymer ?
#
loop_
_entity_poly.entity_id
_entity_poly.type
_entity_poly.pdbx_seq_one_letter_code
_entity_poly.pdbx_strand_id
1 'polypeptide(L)'
;MNKTLFMHIVDRLSNEVDFFRQKKDGLGKLGLSALQKCTSAICVLAYGSGADTVDEYLRLGETTTRSCLENFVEGIIYLFGDEYLRRPTPADLERLLDIGEHR
;
A
#
# COMPACT_ATOMS: atom_id res chain seq x y z
N MET A 1 3.84 10.22 1.11
CA MET A 1 3.57 9.69 -0.25
C MET A 1 2.61 10.64 -0.97
N ASN A 2 2.75 10.82 -2.30
CA ASN A 2 1.84 11.64 -3.09
C ASN A 2 0.42 11.03 -3.14
N LYS A 3 -0.62 11.86 -3.03
CA LYS A 3 -2.03 11.41 -3.01
C LYS A 3 -2.44 10.66 -4.28
N THR A 4 -2.02 11.13 -5.45
CA THR A 4 -2.35 10.52 -6.75
C THR A 4 -1.75 9.12 -6.86
N LEU A 5 -0.48 8.96 -6.49
CA LEU A 5 0.18 7.67 -6.45
C LEU A 5 -0.52 6.72 -5.47
N PHE A 6 -0.89 7.20 -4.28
CA PHE A 6 -1.60 6.38 -3.30
C PHE A 6 -2.94 5.87 -3.83
N MET A 7 -3.75 6.76 -4.42
CA MET A 7 -5.05 6.37 -4.96
C MET A 7 -4.90 5.39 -6.14
N HIS A 8 -3.87 5.55 -6.97
CA HIS A 8 -3.56 4.61 -8.04
C HIS A 8 -3.20 3.21 -7.49
N ILE A 9 -2.37 3.14 -6.45
CA ILE A 9 -2.05 1.87 -5.77
C ILE A 9 -3.31 1.21 -5.22
N VAL A 10 -4.14 1.98 -4.51
CA VAL A 10 -5.39 1.46 -3.90
C VAL A 10 -6.34 0.93 -4.98
N ASP A 11 -6.50 1.64 -6.09
CA ASP A 11 -7.37 1.22 -7.19
C ASP A 11 -6.86 -0.08 -7.83
N ARG A 12 -5.58 -0.14 -8.20
CA ARG A 12 -4.98 -1.33 -8.81
C ARG A 12 -5.06 -2.55 -7.89
N LEU A 13 -4.73 -2.39 -6.61
CA LEU A 13 -4.86 -3.47 -5.64
C LEU A 13 -6.31 -3.91 -5.45
N SER A 14 -7.27 -2.98 -5.39
CA SER A 14 -8.70 -3.31 -5.28
C SER A 14 -9.20 -4.12 -6.48
N ASN A 15 -8.71 -3.81 -7.67
CA ASN A 15 -9.18 -4.44 -8.90
C ASN A 15 -8.48 -5.78 -9.16
N GLU A 16 -7.19 -5.92 -8.83
CA GLU A 16 -6.37 -7.07 -9.23
C GLU A 16 -6.08 -8.05 -8.09
N VAL A 17 -6.20 -7.64 -6.82
CA VAL A 17 -5.86 -8.48 -5.67
C VAL A 17 -7.11 -8.74 -4.83
N ASP A 18 -7.54 -10.00 -4.78
CA ASP A 18 -8.77 -10.43 -4.11
C ASP A 18 -8.83 -10.07 -2.62
N PHE A 19 -7.67 -10.01 -1.95
CA PHE A 19 -7.58 -9.58 -0.57
C PHE A 19 -8.02 -8.13 -0.36
N PHE A 20 -7.75 -7.23 -1.32
CA PHE A 20 -8.06 -5.81 -1.17
C PHE A 20 -9.51 -5.47 -1.52
N ARG A 21 -10.19 -6.31 -2.31
CA ARG A 21 -11.63 -6.16 -2.57
C ARG A 21 -12.42 -6.11 -1.26
N GLN A 22 -13.25 -5.08 -1.10
CA GLN A 22 -14.13 -4.98 0.05
C GLN A 22 -15.27 -5.99 -0.11
N LYS A 23 -15.39 -6.90 0.86
CA LYS A 23 -16.40 -7.95 0.87
C LYS A 23 -17.26 -7.82 2.12
N LYS A 24 -18.48 -8.36 2.06
CA LYS A 24 -19.33 -8.52 3.24
C LYS A 24 -18.84 -9.71 4.06
N ASP A 25 -18.84 -9.57 5.38
CA ASP A 25 -18.59 -10.67 6.30
C ASP A 25 -19.78 -11.64 6.36
N GLY A 26 -19.66 -12.71 7.15
CA GLY A 26 -20.73 -13.69 7.35
C GLY A 26 -22.01 -13.13 7.99
N LEU A 27 -21.96 -11.93 8.56
CA LEU A 27 -23.09 -11.19 9.12
C LEU A 27 -23.65 -10.14 8.14
N GLY A 28 -23.10 -10.07 6.92
CA GLY A 28 -23.51 -9.13 5.87
C GLY A 28 -22.95 -7.71 6.04
N LYS A 29 -22.07 -7.47 7.04
CA LYS A 29 -21.44 -6.15 7.25
C LYS A 29 -20.25 -5.99 6.31
N LEU A 30 -20.06 -4.78 5.79
CA LEU A 30 -18.88 -4.49 4.98
C LEU A 30 -17.62 -4.61 5.86
N GLY A 31 -16.70 -5.46 5.42
CA GLY A 31 -15.36 -5.55 6.01
C GLY A 31 -14.50 -4.34 5.64
N LEU A 32 -13.21 -4.44 5.96
CA LEU A 32 -12.24 -3.36 5.70
C LEU A 32 -12.15 -3.00 4.22
N SER A 33 -12.12 -1.70 3.95
CA SER A 33 -11.91 -1.17 2.60
C SER A 33 -10.45 -1.34 2.17
N ALA A 34 -10.21 -1.30 0.86
CA ALA A 34 -8.85 -1.30 0.32
C ALA A 34 -8.01 -0.13 0.84
N LEU A 35 -8.64 1.04 1.02
CA LEU A 35 -7.99 2.21 1.63
C LEU A 35 -7.46 1.90 3.03
N GLN A 36 -8.30 1.30 3.89
CA GLN A 36 -7.88 0.95 5.26
C GLN A 36 -6.76 -0.09 5.26
N LYS A 37 -6.85 -1.12 4.40
CA LYS A 37 -5.83 -2.16 4.27
C LYS A 37 -4.49 -1.60 3.78
N CYS A 38 -4.51 -0.75 2.75
CA CYS A 38 -3.29 -0.12 2.22
C CYS A 38 -2.67 0.83 3.24
N THR A 39 -3.48 1.67 3.89
CA THR A 39 -2.98 2.58 4.93
C THR A 39 -2.34 1.81 6.09
N SER A 40 -2.95 0.71 6.53
CA SER A 40 -2.38 -0.17 7.56
C SER A 40 -0.99 -0.67 7.17
N ALA A 41 -0.85 -1.26 5.98
CA ALA A 41 0.42 -1.77 5.49
C ALA A 41 1.51 -0.68 5.40
N ILE A 42 1.14 0.50 4.89
CA ILE A 42 2.08 1.63 4.74
C ILE A 42 2.51 2.20 6.09
N CYS A 43 1.61 2.28 7.06
CA CYS A 43 1.96 2.70 8.41
C CYS A 43 2.99 1.72 9.03
N VAL A 44 2.80 0.41 8.88
CA VAL A 44 3.79 -0.58 9.36
C VAL A 44 5.14 -0.38 8.66
N LEU A 45 5.16 -0.21 7.34
CA LEU A 45 6.40 0.01 6.58
C LEU A 45 7.12 1.31 6.96
N ALA A 46 6.38 2.39 7.21
CA ALA A 46 6.94 3.71 7.47
C ALA A 46 7.50 3.85 8.88
N TYR A 47 6.81 3.29 9.87
CA TYR A 47 7.14 3.50 11.28
C TYR A 47 7.87 2.31 11.92
N GLY A 48 7.89 1.14 11.26
CA GLY A 48 8.57 -0.06 11.75
C GLY A 48 8.02 -0.59 13.08
N SER A 49 6.90 -0.04 13.56
CA SER A 49 6.35 -0.31 14.87
C SER A 49 5.54 -1.60 14.84
N GLY A 50 5.62 -2.36 15.93
CA GLY A 50 4.79 -3.54 16.17
C GLY A 50 3.31 -3.19 15.97
N ALA A 51 2.53 -4.18 15.52
CA ALA A 51 1.13 -4.00 15.15
C ALA A 51 0.29 -3.30 16.24
N ASP A 52 0.75 -3.31 17.49
CA ASP A 52 0.22 -2.60 18.66
C ASP A 52 -0.01 -1.09 18.44
N THR A 53 0.79 -0.41 17.62
CA THR A 53 0.59 1.03 17.30
C THR A 53 -0.36 1.27 16.13
N VAL A 54 -0.53 0.28 15.25
CA VAL A 54 -1.52 0.33 14.17
C VAL A 54 -2.93 0.10 14.71
N ASP A 55 -3.04 -0.62 15.83
CA ASP A 55 -4.27 -0.75 16.61
C ASP A 55 -4.77 0.62 17.11
N GLU A 56 -3.90 1.58 17.40
CA GLU A 56 -4.33 2.90 17.86
C GLU A 56 -4.96 3.76 16.75
N TYR A 57 -4.46 3.65 15.51
CA TYR A 57 -4.93 4.46 14.37
C TYR A 57 -6.10 3.85 13.60
N LEU A 58 -6.11 2.52 13.43
CA LEU A 58 -7.11 1.82 12.61
C LEU A 58 -7.88 0.76 13.40
N ARG A 59 -7.51 0.47 14.67
CA ARG A 59 -8.10 -0.58 15.52
C ARG A 59 -8.13 -1.94 14.83
N LEU A 60 -7.01 -2.27 14.19
CA LEU A 60 -6.82 -3.52 13.47
C LEU A 60 -6.05 -4.51 14.33
N GLY A 61 -6.60 -5.71 14.50
CA GLY A 61 -5.90 -6.80 15.16
C GLY A 61 -4.59 -7.14 14.46
N GLU A 62 -3.58 -7.53 15.24
CA GLU A 62 -2.22 -7.83 14.77
C GLU A 62 -2.20 -8.74 13.53
N THR A 63 -2.99 -9.81 13.53
CA THR A 63 -3.08 -10.76 12.42
C THR A 63 -3.59 -10.10 11.13
N THR A 64 -4.55 -9.19 11.23
CA THR A 64 -5.09 -8.47 10.08
C THR A 64 -4.06 -7.47 9.54
N THR A 65 -3.36 -6.77 10.43
CA THR A 65 -2.28 -5.85 10.07
C THR A 65 -1.14 -6.59 9.35
N ARG A 66 -0.75 -7.77 9.85
CA ARG A 66 0.24 -8.64 9.19
C ARG A 66 -0.22 -9.08 7.80
N SER A 67 -1.44 -9.58 7.66
CA SER A 67 -1.97 -9.97 6.35
C SER A 67 -2.07 -8.79 5.38
N CYS A 68 -2.42 -7.59 5.87
CA CYS A 68 -2.40 -6.38 5.04
C CYS A 68 -0.99 -6.08 4.54
N LEU A 69 0.02 -6.17 5.40
CA LEU A 69 1.42 -5.96 5.01
C LEU A 69 1.87 -6.98 3.95
N GLU A 70 1.65 -8.27 4.18
CA GLU A 70 2.07 -9.35 3.28
C GLU A 70 1.44 -9.20 1.90
N ASN A 71 0.11 -9.08 1.85
CA ASN A 71 -0.62 -8.93 0.57
C ASN A 71 -0.29 -7.59 -0.12
N PHE A 72 0.00 -6.54 0.65
CA PHE A 72 0.42 -5.26 0.09
C PHE A 72 1.78 -5.38 -0.58
N VAL A 73 2.78 -5.93 0.09
CA VAL A 73 4.13 -6.07 -0.46
C VAL A 73 4.13 -6.96 -1.70
N GLU A 74 3.46 -8.11 -1.65
CA GLU A 74 3.32 -9.00 -2.81
C GLU A 74 2.60 -8.30 -3.97
N GLY A 75 1.50 -7.60 -3.68
CA GLY A 75 0.75 -6.85 -4.68
C GLY A 75 1.56 -5.70 -5.30
N ILE A 76 2.38 -4.99 -4.52
CA ILE A 76 3.26 -3.94 -5.03
C ILE A 76 4.34 -4.54 -5.94
N ILE A 77 4.97 -5.63 -5.54
CA ILE A 77 5.99 -6.31 -6.37
C ILE A 77 5.35 -6.78 -7.68
N TYR A 78 4.18 -7.41 -7.62
CA TYR A 78 3.50 -7.94 -8.80
C TYR A 78 3.03 -6.84 -9.76
N LEU A 79 2.40 -5.78 -9.25
CA LEU A 79 1.76 -4.76 -10.08
C LEU A 79 2.68 -3.62 -10.50
N PHE A 80 3.72 -3.35 -9.72
CA PHE A 80 4.56 -2.16 -9.86
C PHE A 80 6.06 -2.46 -9.87
N GLY A 81 6.47 -3.73 -9.73
CA GLY A 81 7.88 -4.12 -9.66
C GLY A 81 8.67 -3.67 -10.89
N ASP A 82 8.10 -3.85 -12.07
CA ASP A 82 8.74 -3.46 -13.33
C ASP A 82 8.86 -1.94 -13.51
N GLU A 83 8.03 -1.15 -12.84
CA GLU A 83 8.06 0.31 -12.92
C GLU A 83 8.99 0.91 -11.86
N TYR A 84 8.81 0.52 -10.59
CA TYR A 84 9.42 1.19 -9.44
C TYR A 84 10.51 0.40 -8.72
N LEU A 85 10.55 -0.94 -8.86
CA LEU A 85 11.55 -1.79 -8.20
C LEU A 85 12.66 -2.25 -9.14
N ARG A 86 12.61 -1.85 -10.42
CA ARG A 86 13.69 -2.08 -11.38
C ARG A 86 14.87 -1.14 -11.15
N ARG A 87 15.99 -1.47 -11.79
CA ARG A 87 17.16 -0.58 -11.84
C ARG A 87 16.77 0.75 -12.54
N PRO A 88 17.16 1.91 -11.99
CA PRO A 88 16.93 3.20 -12.64
C PRO A 88 17.62 3.27 -14.01
N THR A 89 16.94 3.88 -14.97
CA THR A 89 17.49 4.21 -16.30
C THR A 89 18.12 5.60 -16.28
N PRO A 90 18.97 5.94 -17.27
CA PRO A 90 19.49 7.30 -17.40
C PRO A 90 18.38 8.37 -17.45
N ALA A 91 17.24 8.08 -18.10
CA ALA A 91 16.09 8.99 -18.16
C ALA A 91 15.44 9.20 -16.77
N ASP A 92 15.36 8.15 -15.95
CA ASP A 92 14.86 8.29 -14.57
C ASP A 92 15.77 9.21 -13.74
N LEU A 93 17.09 9.08 -13.93
CA LEU A 93 18.08 9.91 -13.24
C LEU A 93 17.99 11.38 -13.70
N GLU A 94 17.92 11.63 -15.01
CA GLU A 94 17.79 12.97 -15.57
C GLU A 94 16.52 13.66 -15.05
N ARG A 95 15.39 12.95 -15.05
CA ARG A 95 14.14 13.46 -14.46
C ARG A 95 14.28 13.80 -12.97
N LEU A 96 14.97 12.96 -12.19
CA LEU A 96 15.17 13.21 -10.77
C LEU A 96 16.10 14.40 -10.50
N LEU A 97 17.11 14.61 -11.35
CA LEU A 97 18.00 15.78 -11.28
C LEU A 97 17.24 17.07 -11.60
N ASP A 98 16.45 17.08 -12.67
CA ASP A 98 15.61 18.23 -13.06
C ASP A 98 14.63 18.64 -11.94
N ILE A 99 13.95 17.67 -11.33
CA ILE A 99 13.09 17.92 -10.15
C ILE A 99 13.90 18.49 -8.98
N GLY A 100 15.15 18.06 -8.80
CA GLY A 100 16.03 18.53 -7.74
C GLY A 100 16.53 19.96 -7.95
N GLU A 101 16.77 20.37 -9.20
CA GLU A 101 17.19 21.73 -9.56
C GLU A 101 16.05 22.75 -9.45
N HIS A 102 14.79 22.29 -9.56
CA HIS A 102 13.60 23.11 -9.43
C HIS A 102 13.05 23.22 -7.99
N ARG A 103 13.81 22.78 -6.98
CA ARG A 103 13.38 22.71 -5.58
C ARG A 103 14.13 23.70 -4.69
#